data_AF-A0A959ZWF3-F1
#
_entry.id   AF-A0A959ZWF3-F1
#
_cell.length_a   1.000
_cell.length_b   1.000
_cell.length_c   1.000
_cell.angle_alpha   90.00
_cell.angle_beta   90.00
_cell.angle_gamma   90.00
#
_symmetry.space_group_name_H-M   'P 1'
#
loop_
_entity.id
_entity.type
_entity.pdbx_description
1 polymer ?
#
loop_
_entity_poly.entity_id
_entity_poly.type
_entity_poly.pdbx_seq_one_letter_code
_entity_poly.pdbx_strand_id
1 'polypeptide(L)' 'MAETSGIDWIEAFAEAADAEAPDEEQIARLLKLASVAAHSSERIAAPIACWIAGSAGIEAERAIEIAESLAGDA' A
#
# COMPACT_ATOMS: atom_id res chain seq x y z
N MET A 1 -10.61 -19.26 -18.80
CA MET A 1 -10.91 -17.87 -18.39
C MET A 1 -9.57 -17.22 -18.22
N ALA A 2 -9.29 -16.09 -18.88
CA ALA A 2 -8.06 -15.37 -18.59
C ALA A 2 -8.10 -14.95 -17.12
N GLU A 3 -7.05 -15.28 -16.36
CA GLU A 3 -6.91 -14.80 -14.99
C GLU A 3 -6.76 -13.28 -15.06
N THR A 4 -7.66 -12.55 -14.38
CA THR A 4 -7.57 -11.10 -14.25
C THR A 4 -6.21 -10.74 -13.62
N SER A 5 -5.44 -9.87 -14.26
CA SER A 5 -4.17 -9.44 -13.67
C SER A 5 -4.41 -8.61 -12.40
N GLY A 6 -3.40 -8.48 -11.56
CA GLY A 6 -3.52 -7.65 -10.34
C GLY A 6 -3.89 -6.19 -10.66
N ILE A 7 -3.39 -5.66 -11.77
CA ILE A 7 -3.70 -4.29 -12.22
C ILE A 7 -5.16 -4.20 -12.70
N ASP A 8 -5.59 -5.11 -13.57
CA ASP A 8 -6.98 -5.14 -14.05
C ASP A 8 -7.98 -5.26 -12.88
N TRP A 9 -7.60 -6.01 -11.83
CA TRP A 9 -8.42 -6.16 -10.64
C TRP A 9 -8.49 -4.86 -9.82
N ILE A 10 -7.37 -4.15 -9.66
CA ILE A 10 -7.30 -2.86 -8.95
C ILE A 10 -8.14 -1.80 -9.67
N GLU A 11 -8.03 -1.71 -10.99
CA GLU A 11 -8.82 -0.78 -11.81
C GLU A 11 -10.33 -1.06 -11.65
N ALA A 12 -10.74 -2.32 -11.78
CA ALA A 12 -12.14 -2.71 -11.62
C ALA A 12 -12.66 -2.47 -10.20
N PHE A 13 -11.82 -2.66 -9.17
CA PHE A 13 -12.18 -2.39 -7.78
C PHE A 13 -12.36 -0.88 -7.53
N ALA A 14 -11.47 -0.05 -8.06
CA ALA A 14 -11.56 1.41 -7.94
C ALA A 14 -12.84 1.94 -8.62
N GLU A 15 -13.15 1.45 -9.83
CA GLU A 15 -14.40 1.77 -10.53
C GLU A 15 -15.64 1.37 -9.69
N ALA A 16 -15.66 0.13 -9.17
CA ALA A 16 -16.78 -0.34 -8.35
C ALA A 16 -16.94 0.43 -7.02
N ALA A 17 -15.85 1.04 -6.53
CA ALA A 17 -15.83 1.84 -5.31
C ALA A 17 -16.09 3.35 -5.55
N ASP A 18 -16.32 3.78 -6.80
CA ASP A 18 -16.42 5.20 -7.19
C ASP A 18 -15.16 5.99 -6.78
N ALA A 19 -13.99 5.37 -6.95
CA ALA A 19 -12.69 5.90 -6.61
C ALA A 19 -11.75 5.96 -7.83
N GLU A 20 -10.75 6.82 -7.76
CA GLU A 20 -9.69 6.87 -8.77
C GLU A 20 -8.70 5.72 -8.55
N ALA A 21 -8.38 4.99 -9.62
CA ALA A 21 -7.38 3.93 -9.57
C ALA A 21 -5.98 4.55 -9.40
N PRO A 22 -5.11 3.98 -8.55
CA PRO A 22 -3.75 4.47 -8.39
C PRO A 22 -2.93 4.23 -9.66
N ASP A 23 -2.05 5.17 -10.00
CA ASP A 23 -1.07 5.01 -11.06
C ASP A 23 0.07 4.05 -10.66
N GLU A 24 0.93 3.69 -11.62
CA GLU A 24 2.04 2.76 -11.40
C GLU A 24 3.00 3.21 -10.28
N GLU A 25 3.21 4.52 -10.13
CA GLU A 25 4.13 5.08 -9.14
C GLU A 25 3.53 5.00 -7.74
N GLN A 26 2.24 5.31 -7.61
CA GLN A 26 1.47 5.17 -6.38
C GLN A 26 1.41 3.70 -5.94
N ILE A 27 1.18 2.77 -6.87
CA ILE A 27 1.22 1.33 -6.61
C ILE A 27 2.60 0.93 -6.08
N ALA A 28 3.68 1.34 -6.75
CA ALA A 28 5.04 1.01 -6.34
C ALA A 28 5.35 1.49 -4.91
N ARG A 29 4.94 2.72 -4.56
CA ARG A 29 5.10 3.27 -3.21
C ARG A 29 4.30 2.51 -2.16
N LEU A 30 3.03 2.19 -2.43
CA LEU A 30 2.19 1.41 -1.52
C LEU A 30 2.74 0.00 -1.30
N LEU A 31 3.25 -0.64 -2.35
CA LEU A 31 3.92 -1.95 -2.25
C LEU A 31 5.22 -1.88 -1.45
N LYS A 32 5.98 -0.77 -1.57
CA LYS A 32 7.17 -0.53 -0.75
C LYS A 32 6.81 -0.37 0.73
N LEU A 33 5.79 0.43 1.07
CA LEU A 33 5.29 0.56 2.44
C LEU A 33 4.85 -0.80 3.01
N ALA A 34 4.01 -1.52 2.26
CA ALA A 34 3.54 -2.85 2.63
C ALA A 34 4.70 -3.82 2.87
N SER A 35 5.71 -3.80 2.00
CA SER A 35 6.92 -4.62 2.13
C SER A 35 7.67 -4.31 3.41
N VAL A 36 7.98 -3.04 3.70
CA VAL A 36 8.72 -2.65 4.93
C VAL A 36 7.96 -3.12 6.17
N ALA A 37 6.65 -2.82 6.25
CA ALA A 37 5.82 -3.19 7.39
C ALA A 37 5.72 -4.72 7.58
N ALA A 38 5.61 -5.50 6.51
CA ALA A 38 5.58 -6.96 6.59
C ALA A 38 6.90 -7.56 7.08
N HIS A 39 8.03 -6.98 6.70
CA HIS A 39 9.37 -7.48 7.06
C HIS A 39 9.76 -7.12 8.49
N SER A 40 9.40 -5.93 8.97
CA SER A 40 9.73 -5.48 10.33
C SER A 40 8.76 -5.95 11.42
N SER A 41 7.64 -6.55 11.02
CA SER A 41 6.58 -6.97 11.94
C SER A 41 5.98 -8.31 11.49
N GLU A 42 4.68 -8.36 11.21
CA GLU A 42 3.95 -9.50 10.69
C GLU A 42 3.21 -9.14 9.40
N ARG A 43 2.78 -10.15 8.62
CA ARG A 43 2.05 -9.92 7.36
C ARG A 43 0.80 -9.05 7.51
N ILE A 44 0.16 -9.06 8.69
CA ILE A 44 -1.00 -8.23 8.99
C ILE A 44 -0.65 -6.72 9.02
N ALA A 45 0.59 -6.35 9.32
CA ALA A 45 1.01 -4.95 9.39
C ALA A 45 0.95 -4.26 8.03
N ALA A 46 1.20 -4.98 6.93
CA ALA A 46 1.22 -4.42 5.58
C ALA A 46 -0.09 -3.72 5.18
N PRO A 47 -1.26 -4.39 5.15
CA PRO A 47 -2.51 -3.73 4.77
C PRO A 47 -2.94 -2.66 5.79
N ILE A 48 -2.65 -2.86 7.08
CA ILE A 48 -3.03 -1.92 8.13
C ILE A 48 -2.22 -0.62 8.05
N ALA A 49 -0.92 -0.70 7.74
CA ALA A 49 -0.08 0.47 7.52
C ALA A 49 -0.55 1.30 6.31
N CYS A 50 -0.85 0.65 5.17
CA CYS A 50 -1.40 1.32 4.00
C CYS A 50 -2.76 1.99 4.30
N TRP A 51 -3.64 1.30 5.05
CA TRP A 51 -4.92 1.87 5.46
C TRP A 51 -4.77 3.08 6.39
N ILE A 52 -3.85 3.03 7.37
CA ILE A 52 -3.57 4.17 8.27
C ILE A 52 -3.08 5.36 7.48
N ALA A 53 -2.11 5.16 6.57
CA ALA A 53 -1.55 6.24 5.75
C ALA A 53 -2.64 6.94 4.92
N GLY A 54 -3.46 6.16 4.20
CA GLY A 54 -4.58 6.69 3.42
C GLY A 54 -5.63 7.40 4.29
N SER A 55 -6.01 6.81 5.42
CA SER A 55 -7.03 7.39 6.32
C SER A 55 -6.57 8.67 7.02
N ALA A 56 -5.26 8.81 7.24
CA ALA A 56 -4.65 9.98 7.87
C ALA A 56 -4.22 11.06 6.86
N GLY A 57 -4.36 10.83 5.55
CA GLY A 57 -3.88 11.74 4.51
C GLY A 57 -2.35 11.90 4.51
N ILE A 58 -1.62 10.87 4.92
CA ILE A 58 -0.15 10.87 4.92
C ILE A 58 0.33 10.42 3.54
N GLU A 59 1.18 11.24 2.92
CA GLU A 59 1.85 10.89 1.67
C GLU A 59 2.63 9.58 1.79
N ALA A 60 2.57 8.74 0.76
CA ALA A 60 3.16 7.41 0.80
C ALA A 60 4.67 7.43 1.12
N GLU A 61 5.40 8.42 0.59
CA GLU A 61 6.83 8.63 0.89
C GLU A 61 7.06 8.83 2.39
N ARG A 62 6.23 9.67 3.03
CA ARG A 62 6.33 9.92 4.48
C ARG A 62 5.94 8.70 5.31
N ALA A 63 4.95 7.93 4.86
CA ALA A 63 4.58 6.68 5.51
C ALA A 63 5.71 5.64 5.44
N ILE A 64 6.43 5.57 4.32
CA ILE A 64 7.61 4.72 4.16
C ILE A 64 8.70 5.12 5.15
N GLU A 65 9.02 6.40 5.27
CA GLU A 65 10.02 6.90 6.24
C GLU A 65 9.70 6.47 7.68
N ILE A 66 8.42 6.60 8.08
CA ILE A 66 7.95 6.18 9.41
C ILE A 66 8.08 4.66 9.57
N ALA A 67 7.71 3.87 8.56
CA ALA A 67 7.83 2.42 8.61
C ALA A 67 9.29 1.96 8.69
N GLU A 68 10.18 2.61 7.94
CA GLU A 68 11.63 2.33 7.94
C GLU A 68 12.28 2.71 9.27
N SER A 69 11.88 3.81 9.91
CA SER A 69 12.38 4.15 11.25
C SER A 69 11.99 3.10 12.30
N LEU A 70 10.74 2.61 12.27
CA LEU A 70 10.28 1.55 13.16
C LEU A 70 10.99 0.21 12.90
N ALA A 71 11.45 -0.04 11.68
CA ALA A 71 12.22 -1.24 11.33
C ALA A 71 13.69 -1.18 11.80
N GLY A 72 14.26 0.02 11.91
CA GLY A 72 15.63 0.24 12.38
C GLY A 72 15.76 0.38 13.90
N ASP A 73 14.67 0.69 14.60
CA ASP A 73 14.58 0.76 16.06
C ASP A 73 14.19 -0.60 16.72
N ALA A 74 14.09 -1.67 15.91
CA ALA A 74 13.67 -3.03 16.32
C ALA A 74 14.83 -4.00 16.60
#